data_AF-A0A7S2N7F4-F1
#
_entry.id   AF-A0A7S2N7F4-F1
#
_cell.length_a   1.000
_cell.length_b   1.000
_cell.length_c   1.000
_cell.angle_alpha   90.00
_cell.angle_beta   90.00
_cell.angle_gamma   90.00
#
_symmetry.space_group_name_H-M   'P 1'
#
loop_
_entity.id
_entity.type
_entity.pdbx_description
1 polymer ?
#
loop_
_entity_poly.entity_id
_entity_poly.type
_entity_poly.pdbx_seq_one_letter_code
_entity_poly.pdbx_strand_id
1 'polypeptide(L)'
;EIKQRIVLDMAADRGAYIDQSQSLNIHMVDATTAKLSSMHFHGWQLGLKTGLYYLRTKAATDAIKFTVDVDKVKKANSSSQVAQQASSPTSSPTNAQGASSAAAIEQQAIEQLRAAAPKYECVNCSA
;
A
#
# COMPACT_ATOMS: atom_id res chain seq x y z
N GLU A 1 -3.58 -5.50 -9.08
CA GLU A 1 -4.92 -6.12 -9.10
C GLU A 1 -5.38 -6.42 -10.53
N ILE A 2 -5.42 -5.43 -11.45
CA ILE A 2 -5.75 -5.66 -12.86
C ILE A 2 -4.54 -5.41 -13.78
N LYS A 3 -4.31 -6.30 -14.74
CA LYS A 3 -3.28 -6.13 -15.77
C LYS A 3 -3.68 -4.99 -16.71
N GLN A 4 -2.83 -3.97 -16.83
CA GLN A 4 -3.15 -2.80 -17.64
C GLN A 4 -3.31 -3.11 -19.13
N ARG A 5 -2.67 -4.16 -19.64
CA ARG A 5 -2.87 -4.62 -21.03
C ARG A 5 -4.34 -4.91 -21.35
N ILE A 6 -5.06 -5.59 -20.44
CA ILE A 6 -6.48 -5.92 -20.63
C ILE A 6 -7.34 -4.64 -20.70
N VAL A 7 -6.96 -3.62 -19.92
CA VAL A 7 -7.65 -2.32 -19.96
C VAL A 7 -7.47 -1.64 -21.32
N LEU A 8 -6.29 -1.76 -21.94
CA LEU A 8 -6.04 -1.27 -23.30
C LEU A 8 -6.85 -2.04 -24.34
N ASP A 9 -6.94 -3.37 -24.22
CA ASP A 9 -7.72 -4.20 -25.15
C ASP A 9 -9.21 -3.84 -25.11
N MET A 10 -9.79 -3.78 -23.91
CA MET A 10 -11.19 -3.35 -23.73
C MET A 10 -11.43 -1.89 -24.19
N ALA A 11 -10.41 -1.03 -24.05
CA ALA A 11 -10.48 0.34 -24.55
C ALA A 11 -10.49 0.39 -26.08
N ALA A 12 -9.78 -0.52 -26.74
CA ALA A 12 -9.74 -0.65 -28.20
C ALA A 12 -11.07 -1.21 -28.73
N ASP A 13 -11.61 -2.25 -28.09
CA ASP A 13 -12.89 -2.87 -28.47
C ASP A 13 -14.04 -1.86 -28.52
N ARG A 14 -14.18 -1.04 -27.47
CA ARG A 14 -15.21 0.01 -27.43
C ARG A 14 -14.86 1.24 -28.28
N GLY A 15 -13.60 1.39 -28.68
CA GLY A 15 -13.10 2.53 -29.46
C GLY A 15 -13.77 2.66 -30.83
N ALA A 16 -14.25 1.56 -31.41
CA ALA A 16 -15.02 1.56 -32.66
C ALA A 16 -16.35 2.32 -32.58
N TYR A 17 -16.90 2.49 -31.36
CA TYR A 17 -18.17 3.18 -31.12
C TYR A 17 -17.99 4.61 -30.56
N ILE A 18 -16.75 5.10 -30.51
CA ILE A 18 -16.40 6.43 -29.98
C ILE A 18 -15.91 7.31 -31.13
N ASP A 19 -16.66 8.37 -31.42
CA ASP A 19 -16.37 9.34 -32.48
C ASP A 19 -15.03 10.05 -32.27
N GLN A 20 -14.80 10.55 -31.06
CA GLN A 20 -13.61 11.30 -30.67
C GLN A 20 -12.62 10.40 -29.95
N SER A 21 -12.51 10.49 -28.63
CA SER A 21 -11.63 9.63 -27.85
C SER A 21 -12.19 9.48 -26.44
N GLN A 22 -11.42 8.88 -25.56
CA GLN A 22 -11.78 8.60 -24.18
C GLN A 22 -10.62 8.87 -23.24
N SER A 23 -10.94 9.35 -22.04
CA SER A 23 -9.97 9.56 -20.97
C SER A 23 -9.49 8.22 -20.40
N LEU A 24 -8.31 7.76 -20.83
CA LEU A 24 -7.75 6.48 -20.41
C LEU A 24 -6.71 6.65 -19.29
N ASN A 25 -7.11 6.42 -18.04
CA ASN A 25 -6.19 6.40 -16.90
C ASN A 25 -5.50 5.04 -16.77
N ILE A 26 -4.18 5.06 -16.61
CA ILE A 26 -3.36 3.85 -16.45
C ILE A 26 -2.83 3.78 -15.02
N HIS A 27 -3.04 2.62 -14.38
CA HIS A 27 -2.63 2.36 -13.00
C HIS A 27 -1.51 1.32 -12.98
N MET A 28 -0.29 1.74 -12.65
CA MET A 28 0.86 0.84 -12.66
C MET A 28 1.64 0.91 -11.36
N VAL A 29 1.86 -0.25 -10.75
CA VAL A 29 2.79 -0.42 -9.62
C VAL A 29 4.19 -0.59 -10.20
N ASP A 30 5.18 0.05 -9.58
CA ASP A 30 6.59 0.03 -10.00
C ASP A 30 6.77 0.40 -11.47
N ALA A 31 6.45 1.65 -11.78
CA ALA A 31 6.56 2.20 -13.12
C ALA A 31 8.02 2.35 -13.54
N THR A 32 8.46 1.45 -14.43
CA THR A 32 9.77 1.53 -15.10
C THR A 32 9.59 2.04 -16.53
N THR A 33 10.60 2.71 -17.10
CA THR A 33 10.58 3.19 -18.48
C THR A 33 10.24 2.08 -19.47
N ALA A 34 10.82 0.88 -19.32
CA ALA A 34 10.55 -0.26 -20.20
C ALA A 34 9.07 -0.69 -20.21
N LYS A 35 8.43 -0.73 -19.03
CA LYS A 35 6.98 -1.02 -18.91
C LYS A 35 6.13 0.08 -19.53
N LEU A 36 6.49 1.35 -19.34
CA LEU A 36 5.77 2.48 -19.92
C LEU A 36 5.86 2.48 -21.44
N SER A 37 7.05 2.28 -22.00
CA SER A 37 7.27 2.22 -23.44
C SER A 37 6.52 1.05 -24.07
N SER A 38 6.63 -0.16 -23.50
CA SER A 38 5.90 -1.33 -24.03
C SER A 38 4.37 -1.15 -23.99
N MET A 39 3.84 -0.50 -22.94
CA MET A 39 2.41 -0.18 -22.86
C MET A 39 1.99 0.86 -23.92
N HIS A 40 2.78 1.92 -24.12
CA HIS A 40 2.49 2.92 -25.16
C HIS A 40 2.53 2.32 -26.57
N PHE A 41 3.53 1.51 -26.88
CA PHE A 41 3.61 0.84 -28.17
C PHE A 41 2.45 -0.13 -28.40
N HIS A 42 2.03 -0.83 -27.36
CA HIS A 42 0.86 -1.70 -27.44
C HIS A 42 -0.42 -0.91 -27.75
N GLY A 43 -0.67 0.19 -27.03
CA GLY A 43 -1.83 1.05 -27.30
C GLY A 43 -1.82 1.68 -28.69
N TRP A 44 -0.63 2.05 -29.18
CA TRP A 44 -0.45 2.55 -30.55
C TRP A 44 -0.73 1.49 -31.61
N GLN A 45 -0.24 0.26 -31.43
CA GLN A 45 -0.52 -0.88 -32.33
C GLN A 45 -2.01 -1.22 -32.41
N LEU A 46 -2.74 -1.06 -31.30
CA LEU A 46 -4.20 -1.22 -31.25
C LEU A 46 -4.98 -0.05 -31.87
N GLY A 47 -4.31 1.03 -32.28
CA GLY A 47 -4.97 2.20 -32.88
C GLY A 47 -5.72 3.08 -31.87
N LEU A 48 -5.36 3.03 -30.59
CA LEU A 48 -5.96 3.91 -29.59
C LEU A 48 -5.58 5.37 -29.84
N LYS A 49 -6.59 6.23 -30.00
CA LYS A 49 -6.41 7.69 -30.16
C LYS A 49 -5.78 8.34 -28.92
N THR A 50 -6.17 7.88 -27.73
CA THR A 50 -5.56 8.28 -26.45
C THR A 50 -4.95 7.05 -25.78
N GLY A 51 -3.62 6.94 -25.84
CA GLY A 51 -2.87 5.84 -25.21
C GLY A 51 -2.68 6.00 -23.70
N LEU A 52 -2.67 7.24 -23.18
CA LEU A 52 -2.55 7.54 -21.76
C LEU A 52 -3.10 8.94 -21.46
N TYR A 53 -3.90 9.06 -20.40
CA TYR A 53 -4.35 10.33 -19.84
C TYR A 53 -3.58 10.67 -18.56
N TYR A 54 -3.80 9.93 -17.48
CA TYR A 54 -2.95 9.98 -16.29
C TYR A 54 -2.25 8.66 -16.04
N LEU A 55 -0.98 8.76 -15.64
CA LEU A 55 -0.28 7.65 -15.00
C LEU A 55 -0.50 7.75 -13.48
N ARG A 56 -1.10 6.71 -12.90
CA ARG A 56 -1.26 6.56 -11.46
C ARG A 56 -0.28 5.51 -10.97
N THR A 57 0.71 5.95 -10.20
CA THR A 57 1.68 5.07 -9.55
C THR A 57 1.41 5.01 -8.05
N LYS A 58 1.72 3.85 -7.46
CA LYS A 58 1.77 3.66 -6.02
C LYS A 58 3.24 3.54 -5.63
N ALA A 59 3.64 4.16 -4.53
CA ALA A 59 4.99 4.01 -4.00
C ALA A 59 5.26 2.53 -3.63
N ALA A 60 6.52 2.10 -3.75
CA ALA A 60 6.92 0.74 -3.41
C ALA A 60 6.63 0.38 -1.94
N THR A 61 6.71 1.39 -1.05
CA THR A 61 6.34 1.28 0.36
C THR A 61 5.14 2.15 0.66
N ASP A 62 4.11 1.57 1.26
CA ASP A 62 2.99 2.32 1.80
C ASP A 62 3.42 3.10 3.04
N ALA A 63 2.99 4.37 3.13
CA ALA A 63 3.13 5.14 4.36
C ALA A 63 2.42 4.43 5.52
N ILE A 64 3.01 4.44 6.71
CA ILE A 64 2.42 3.87 7.92
C ILE A 64 1.08 4.57 8.16
N LYS A 65 -0.01 3.84 7.97
CA LYS A 65 -1.36 4.36 8.19
C LYS A 65 -1.63 4.32 9.69
N PHE A 66 -1.63 5.48 10.33
CA PHE A 66 -2.06 5.62 11.72
C PHE A 66 -3.58 5.42 11.78
N THR A 67 -3.98 4.18 12.04
CA THR A 67 -5.37 3.79 12.27
C THR A 67 -5.55 3.45 13.75
N VAL A 68 -6.78 3.17 14.18
CA VAL A 68 -7.07 2.69 15.53
C VAL A 68 -6.13 1.51 15.85
N ASP A 69 -5.50 1.58 17.01
CA ASP A 69 -4.52 0.66 17.58
C ASP A 69 -4.62 -0.77 17.01
N VAL A 70 -3.80 -1.06 15.99
CA VAL A 70 -3.91 -2.25 15.14
C VAL A 70 -3.74 -3.53 15.97
N ASP A 71 -2.99 -3.43 17.07
CA ASP A 71 -2.75 -4.52 17.99
C ASP A 71 -3.97 -4.87 18.84
N LYS A 72 -4.82 -3.88 19.17
CA LYS A 72 -6.11 -4.12 19.85
C LYS A 72 -7.10 -4.81 18.91
N VAL A 73 -7.16 -4.38 17.65
CA VAL A 73 -8.04 -5.00 16.63
C VAL A 73 -7.59 -6.42 16.29
N LYS A 74 -6.28 -6.65 16.13
CA LYS A 74 -5.73 -8.01 15.93
C LYS A 74 -6.02 -8.93 17.11
N LYS A 75 -5.86 -8.46 18.35
CA LYS A 75 -6.20 -9.23 19.56
C LYS A 75 -7.70 -9.56 19.64
N ALA A 76 -8.58 -8.61 19.32
CA ALA A 76 -10.03 -8.81 19.33
C ALA A 76 -10.50 -9.84 18.27
N ASN A 77 -9.86 -9.86 17.10
CA ASN A 77 -10.13 -10.85 16.06
C ASN A 77 -9.60 -12.24 16.45
N SER A 78 -8.44 -12.34 17.11
CA SER A 78 -7.91 -13.61 17.60
C SER A 78 -8.75 -14.21 18.74
N SER A 79 -9.31 -13.39 19.63
CA SER A 79 -10.21 -13.87 20.71
C SER A 79 -11.54 -14.43 20.20
N SER A 80 -11.97 -14.05 18.98
CA SER A 80 -13.22 -14.54 18.39
C SER A 80 -13.07 -15.91 17.71
N GLN A 81 -11.84 -16.34 17.38
CA GLN A 81 -11.59 -17.66 16.78
C GLN A 81 -11.37 -18.77 17.82
N VAL A 82 -11.18 -18.44 19.10
CA VAL A 82 -10.97 -19.44 20.17
C VAL A 82 -12.29 -20.00 20.74
N ALA A 83 -13.45 -19.41 20.41
CA ALA A 83 -14.75 -19.86 20.91
C ALA A 83 -15.38 -21.02 20.13
N GLN A 84 -14.78 -21.47 19.01
CA GLN A 84 -15.26 -22.61 18.22
C GLN A 84 -14.23 -23.76 18.17
N GLN A 85 -13.62 -24.09 19.30
CA GLN A 85 -12.93 -25.38 19.47
C GLN A 85 -12.71 -25.66 20.96
N ALA A 86 -13.81 -25.90 21.68
CA ALA A 86 -13.78 -26.39 23.05
C ALA A 86 -14.57 -27.71 23.13
N SER A 87 -13.91 -28.80 22.73
CA SER A 87 -14.23 -30.12 23.26
C SER A 87 -12.95 -30.90 23.55
N SER A 88 -12.69 -31.04 24.86
CA SER A 88 -11.88 -32.03 25.58
C SER A 88 -10.37 -31.79 25.83
N PRO A 89 -9.84 -32.23 27.01
CA PRO A 89 -8.75 -31.57 27.74
C PRO A 89 -7.47 -32.40 27.89
N THR A 90 -6.36 -31.78 28.33
CA THR A 90 -5.49 -32.21 29.47
C THR A 90 -4.00 -31.81 29.33
N SER A 91 -3.42 -31.45 30.49
CA SER A 91 -2.02 -31.31 30.95
C SER A 91 -1.15 -30.10 30.55
N SER A 92 -0.96 -29.20 31.54
CA SER A 92 0.14 -28.24 31.75
C SER A 92 1.45 -28.95 32.18
N PRO A 93 2.56 -28.26 32.60
CA PRO A 93 3.13 -26.93 32.26
C PRO A 93 4.70 -26.93 32.10
N THR A 94 5.32 -25.95 31.42
CA THR A 94 6.71 -25.50 31.77
C THR A 94 7.03 -24.04 31.38
N ASN A 95 7.17 -23.22 32.44
CA ASN A 95 8.02 -22.05 32.73
C ASN A 95 8.93 -21.38 31.65
N ALA A 96 8.94 -20.04 31.57
CA ALA A 96 10.14 -19.17 31.57
C ALA A 96 9.80 -17.66 31.42
N GLN A 97 10.62 -16.81 32.04
CA GLN A 97 10.41 -15.39 32.37
C GLN A 97 10.68 -14.39 31.21
N GLY A 98 10.09 -13.19 31.29
CA GLY A 98 10.66 -11.96 30.69
C GLY A 98 9.68 -11.04 29.94
N ALA A 99 9.09 -10.04 30.61
CA ALA A 99 8.24 -9.02 29.95
C ALA A 99 8.43 -7.57 30.46
N SER A 100 9.35 -7.33 31.40
CA SER A 100 9.63 -5.97 31.93
C SER A 100 10.57 -5.13 31.07
N SER A 101 11.10 -5.67 29.97
CA SER A 101 12.06 -4.98 29.09
C SER A 101 11.43 -4.29 27.88
N ALA A 102 10.21 -4.66 27.48
CA ALA A 102 9.61 -4.14 26.24
C ALA A 102 9.28 -2.64 26.30
N ALA A 103 8.76 -2.16 27.44
CA ALA A 103 8.38 -0.76 27.61
C ALA A 103 9.60 0.20 27.69
N ALA A 104 10.73 -0.28 28.22
CA ALA A 104 11.95 0.50 28.32
C ALA A 104 12.63 0.67 26.95
N ILE A 105 12.56 -0.36 26.09
CA ILE A 105 13.13 -0.34 24.73
C ILE A 105 12.35 0.65 23.84
N GLU A 106 11.02 0.71 23.98
CA GLU A 106 10.17 1.60 23.19
C GLU A 106 10.42 3.09 23.49
N GLN A 107 10.57 3.45 24.77
CA GLN A 107 10.86 4.84 25.16
C GLN A 107 12.24 5.30 24.68
N GLN A 108 13.25 4.42 24.74
CA GLN A 108 14.60 4.74 24.26
C GLN A 108 14.66 4.94 22.73
N ALA A 109 13.88 4.16 21.96
CA ALA A 109 13.83 4.32 20.51
C ALA A 109 13.18 5.65 20.08
N ILE A 110 12.15 6.10 20.81
CA ILE A 110 11.47 7.38 20.55
C ILE A 110 12.38 8.58 20.87
N GLU A 111 13.13 8.51 21.99
CA GLU A 111 14.06 9.56 22.40
C GLU A 111 15.19 9.76 21.37
N GLN A 112 15.76 8.66 20.84
CA GLN A 112 16.82 8.70 19.84
C GLN A 112 16.36 9.32 18.51
N LEU A 113 15.11 9.05 18.09
CA LEU A 113 14.54 9.64 16.88
C LEU A 113 14.23 11.14 17.05
N ARG A 114 13.94 11.59 18.29
CA ARG A 114 13.72 13.01 18.59
C ARG A 114 15.04 13.80 18.62
N ALA A 115 16.13 13.18 19.07
CA ALA A 115 17.45 13.81 19.14
C ALA A 115 18.12 13.98 17.76
N ALA A 116 17.75 13.17 16.77
CA ALA A 116 18.33 13.20 15.42
C ALA A 116 17.57 14.08 14.41
N ALA A 117 16.46 14.71 14.81
CA ALA A 117 15.73 15.62 13.93
C ALA A 117 16.51 16.93 13.76
N PRO A 118 16.82 17.38 12.52
CA PRO A 118 17.39 18.70 12.32
C PRO A 118 16.36 19.75 12.77
N LYS A 119 16.76 20.66 13.66
CA LYS A 119 15.96 21.85 14.02
C LYS A 119 15.78 22.67 12.74
N TYR A 120 14.61 22.56 12.11
CA TYR A 120 14.25 23.42 11.00
C TYR A 120 13.86 24.79 11.57
N GLU A 121 14.75 25.76 11.39
CA GLU A 121 14.43 27.17 11.55
C GLU A 121 13.49 27.57 10.38
N CYS A 122 12.33 28.16 10.67
CA CYS A 122 11.35 28.55 9.65
C CYS A 122 11.89 29.70 8.80
N VAL A 123 12.57 29.41 7.68
CA VAL A 123 13.16 30.45 6.79
C VAL A 123 12.11 31.13 5.89
N ASN A 124 10.81 30.83 6.01
CA ASN A 124 9.74 31.50 5.25
C ASN A 124 8.45 31.73 6.06
N CYS A 125 8.60 32.04 7.35
CA CYS A 125 7.54 32.68 8.09
C CYS A 125 7.58 34.17 7.68
N SER A 126 6.89 34.47 6.57
CA SER A 126 6.70 35.82 6.04
C SER A 126 6.16 36.75 7.14
N ALA A 127 6.77 37.93 7.26
CA ALA A 127 6.22 39.07 7.99
C ALA A 127 4.80 39.41 7.53
#